data_AF-A0A0F9THZ2-F1
#
_entry.id   AF-A0A0F9THZ2-F1
#
_cell.length_a   1.000
_cell.length_b   1.000
_cell.length_c   1.000
_cell.angle_alpha   90.00
_cell.angle_beta   90.00
_cell.angle_gamma   90.00
#
_symmetry.space_group_name_H-M   'P 1'
#
loop_
_entity.id
_entity.type
_entity.pdbx_description
1 polymer ?
#
loop_
_entity_poly.entity_id
_entity_poly.type
_entity_poly.pdbx_seq_one_letter_code
_entity_poly.pdbx_strand_id
1 'polypeptide(L)'
;MTREDVEQIRQELDQVERTPDGRLLVDDVIEAAKENKDWELHKRFNWNIKEAALEHWREVCRRVIRQVHITKPDGSGEVTRHYINLTPSGEEQGYHILAEVLDDKERRVKLLLQSKREAENWLSSFQMKYGQLSELDLSILERAVKRTFAGVDDIE
;
A
#
# COMPACT_ATOMS: atom_id res chain seq x y z
N MET A 1 -3.49 15.15 0.20
CA MET A 1 -2.30 15.96 0.49
C MET A 1 -2.03 16.80 -0.74
N THR A 2 -2.02 18.11 -0.59
CA THR A 2 -1.79 19.04 -1.70
C THR A 2 -0.29 19.11 -2.03
N ARG A 3 0.07 19.71 -3.17
CA ARG A 3 1.48 19.98 -3.48
C ARG A 3 2.12 20.95 -2.49
N GLU A 4 1.32 21.87 -1.95
CA GLU A 4 1.74 22.84 -0.96
C GLU A 4 2.07 22.15 0.37
N ASP A 5 1.23 21.21 0.82
CA ASP A 5 1.49 20.41 2.02
C ASP A 5 2.83 19.65 1.89
N VAL A 6 3.11 19.07 0.72
CA VAL A 6 4.34 18.29 0.48
C VAL A 6 5.58 19.17 0.57
N GLU A 7 5.52 20.38 0.02
CA GLU A 7 6.65 21.31 0.08
C GLU A 7 6.89 21.83 1.49
N GLN A 8 5.83 22.11 2.26
CA GLN A 8 5.96 22.47 3.69
C GLN A 8 6.61 21.33 4.49
N ILE A 9 6.14 20.10 4.32
CA ILE A 9 6.73 18.92 4.97
C ILE A 9 8.21 18.79 4.60
N ARG A 10 8.59 18.99 3.32
CA ARG A 10 9.99 18.93 2.89
C ARG A 10 10.86 19.96 3.63
N GLN A 11 10.38 21.21 3.74
CA GLN A 11 11.09 22.29 4.44
C GLN A 11 11.21 22.05 5.94
N GLU A 12 10.20 21.45 6.56
CA GLU A 12 10.24 21.06 7.97
C GLU A 12 11.22 19.90 8.20
N LEU A 13 11.23 18.88 7.32
CA LEU A 13 12.21 17.78 7.39
C LEU A 13 13.65 18.25 7.16
N ASP A 14 13.87 19.30 6.37
CA ASP A 14 15.18 19.92 6.21
C ASP A 14 15.67 20.65 7.48
N GLN A 15 14.76 21.03 8.38
CA GLN A 15 15.07 21.65 9.67
C GLN A 15 15.36 20.62 10.78
N VAL A 16 14.98 19.35 10.59
CA VAL A 16 15.26 18.28 11.56
C VAL A 16 16.76 17.95 11.52
N GLU A 17 17.35 17.76 12.69
CA GLU A 17 18.76 17.41 12.82
C GLU A 17 19.07 16.10 12.09
N ARG A 18 20.24 16.05 11.46
CA ARG A 18 20.72 14.85 10.77
C ARG A 18 21.89 14.29 11.57
N THR A 19 21.98 12.97 11.60
CA THR A 19 23.18 12.25 12.06
C THR A 19 24.44 12.80 11.38
N PRO A 20 25.63 12.63 11.98
CA PRO A 20 26.89 13.12 11.39
C PRO A 20 27.17 12.64 9.97
N ASP A 21 26.59 11.52 9.55
CA ASP A 21 26.70 10.98 8.20
C ASP A 21 25.49 11.31 7.29
N GLY A 22 24.67 12.28 7.70
CA GLY A 22 23.63 12.90 6.87
C GLY A 22 22.30 12.17 6.83
N ARG A 23 22.08 11.17 7.71
CA ARG A 23 20.78 10.46 7.80
C ARG A 23 19.80 11.24 8.66
N LEU A 24 18.56 11.29 8.20
CA LEU A 24 17.41 11.73 8.98
C LEU A 24 16.86 10.53 9.78
N LEU A 25 16.78 10.65 11.11
CA LEU A 25 16.23 9.58 11.96
C LEU A 25 14.73 9.79 12.18
N VAL A 26 14.00 8.68 12.29
CA VAL A 26 12.55 8.72 12.51
C VAL A 26 12.21 9.32 13.87
N ASP A 27 13.01 9.03 14.90
CA ASP A 27 12.79 9.54 16.25
C ASP A 27 12.96 11.06 16.30
N ASP A 28 14.00 11.61 15.66
CA ASP A 28 14.22 13.07 15.54
C ASP A 28 13.04 13.76 14.84
N VAL A 29 12.46 13.13 13.80
CA VAL A 29 11.27 13.66 13.10
C VAL A 29 10.05 13.66 14.02
N ILE A 30 9.84 12.59 14.80
CA ILE A 30 8.72 12.50 15.75
C ILE A 30 8.87 13.57 16.83
N GLU A 31 10.07 13.74 17.38
CA GLU A 31 10.35 14.76 18.39
C GLU A 31 10.11 16.17 17.84
N ALA A 32 10.70 16.51 16.69
CA ALA A 32 10.51 17.80 16.05
C ALA A 32 9.03 18.09 15.72
N ALA A 33 8.31 17.10 15.19
CA ALA A 33 6.87 17.22 14.91
C ALA A 33 6.04 17.40 16.19
N LYS A 34 6.46 16.81 17.31
CA LYS A 34 5.78 16.95 18.62
C LYS A 34 5.97 18.35 19.21
N GLU A 35 7.17 18.89 19.10
CA GLU A 35 7.54 20.20 19.64
C GLU A 35 6.91 21.35 18.85
N ASN A 36 6.85 21.22 17.52
CA ASN A 36 6.37 22.28 16.62
C ASN A 36 4.92 22.06 16.19
N LYS A 37 3.94 22.45 17.02
CA LYS A 37 2.52 22.17 16.78
C LYS A 37 1.91 22.79 15.53
N ASP A 38 2.51 23.87 15.03
CA ASP A 38 2.05 24.57 13.83
C ASP A 38 2.57 23.94 12.53
N TRP A 39 3.53 23.02 12.63
CA TRP A 39 4.10 22.32 11.48
C TRP A 39 3.07 21.42 10.80
N GLU A 40 3.19 21.29 9.49
CA GLU A 40 2.41 20.36 8.70
C GLU A 40 2.73 18.91 9.10
N LEU A 41 3.98 18.61 9.47
CA LEU A 41 4.39 17.36 10.09
C LEU A 41 3.59 17.02 11.35
N HIS A 42 3.34 17.98 12.24
CA HIS A 42 2.58 17.74 13.48
C HIS A 42 1.19 17.17 13.20
N LYS A 43 0.53 17.70 12.16
CA LYS A 43 -0.83 17.30 11.73
C LYS A 43 -0.88 15.89 11.13
N ARG A 44 0.27 15.30 10.78
CA ARG A 44 0.35 13.94 10.22
C ARG A 44 0.34 12.84 11.28
N PHE A 45 0.54 13.19 12.55
CA PHE A 45 0.54 12.22 13.64
C PHE A 45 -0.78 12.22 14.40
N ASN A 46 -1.22 11.02 14.80
CA ASN A 46 -2.25 10.90 15.82
C ASN A 46 -1.62 10.90 17.21
N TRP A 47 -1.74 12.03 17.92
CA TRP A 47 -1.18 12.20 19.27
C TRP A 47 -2.04 11.57 20.38
N ASN A 48 -3.22 11.02 20.05
CA ASN A 48 -4.01 10.21 20.97
C ASN A 48 -3.50 8.76 20.98
N ILE A 49 -2.71 8.42 21.99
CA ILE A 49 -2.07 7.09 22.13
C ILE A 49 -3.07 5.95 22.02
N LYS A 50 -4.27 6.07 22.61
CA LYS A 50 -5.27 4.99 22.57
C LYS A 50 -5.79 4.74 21.17
N GLU A 51 -6.03 5.82 20.43
CA GLU A 51 -6.51 5.75 19.05
C GLU A 51 -5.42 5.23 18.12
N ALA A 52 -4.20 5.76 18.23
CA ALA A 52 -3.04 5.28 17.47
C ALA A 52 -2.73 3.80 17.74
N ALA A 53 -2.83 3.34 18.99
CA ALA A 53 -2.65 1.94 19.34
C ALA A 53 -3.73 1.05 18.74
N LEU A 54 -4.99 1.50 18.75
CA LEU A 54 -6.10 0.78 18.13
C LEU A 54 -5.92 0.65 16.61
N GLU A 55 -5.46 1.72 15.94
CA GLU A 55 -5.12 1.69 14.51
C GLU A 55 -3.99 0.71 14.22
N HIS A 56 -2.95 0.71 15.06
CA HIS A 56 -1.86 -0.26 14.97
C HIS A 56 -2.37 -1.70 15.12
N TRP A 57 -3.23 -1.98 16.10
CA TRP A 57 -3.82 -3.31 16.28
C TRP A 57 -4.68 -3.74 15.10
N ARG A 58 -5.47 -2.82 14.51
CA ARG A 58 -6.21 -3.10 13.26
C ARG A 58 -5.26 -3.50 12.15
N GLU A 59 -4.13 -2.82 11.99
CA GLU A 59 -3.12 -3.19 11.00
C GLU A 59 -2.45 -4.53 11.30
N VAL A 60 -2.15 -4.83 12.57
CA VAL A 60 -1.70 -6.15 13.01
C VAL A 60 -2.71 -7.23 12.60
N CYS A 61 -4.01 -7.03 12.88
CA CYS A 61 -5.06 -7.95 12.48
C CYS A 61 -5.13 -8.15 10.96
N ARG A 62 -5.04 -7.06 10.17
CA ARG A 62 -4.99 -7.14 8.70
C ARG A 62 -3.81 -8.00 8.22
N ARG A 63 -2.63 -7.84 8.83
CA ARG A 63 -1.45 -8.68 8.49
C ARG A 63 -1.68 -10.14 8.82
N VAL A 64 -2.24 -10.45 9.99
CA VAL A 64 -2.57 -11.82 10.40
C VAL A 64 -3.53 -12.47 9.40
N ILE A 65 -4.62 -11.78 9.04
CA ILE A 65 -5.60 -12.31 8.08
C ILE A 65 -4.94 -12.62 6.72
N ARG A 66 -4.07 -11.72 6.23
CA ARG A 66 -3.33 -11.90 4.96
C ARG A 66 -2.31 -13.04 4.97
N GLN A 67 -1.90 -13.53 6.14
CA GLN A 67 -0.96 -14.64 6.29
C GLN A 67 -1.65 -16.01 6.26
N VAL A 68 -2.98 -16.07 6.34
CA VAL A 68 -3.71 -17.33 6.24
C VAL A 68 -3.71 -17.79 4.78
N HIS A 69 -3.03 -18.91 4.54
CA HIS A 69 -2.99 -19.55 3.24
C HIS A 69 -3.53 -20.97 3.30
N ILE A 70 -4.06 -21.45 2.17
CA ILE A 70 -4.54 -22.82 1.99
C ILE A 70 -3.81 -23.48 0.83
N THR A 71 -3.55 -24.77 0.96
CA THR A 71 -3.05 -25.60 -0.14
C THR A 71 -4.21 -26.00 -1.04
N LYS A 72 -4.03 -25.90 -2.35
CA LYS A 72 -5.05 -26.38 -3.29
C LYS A 72 -5.25 -27.90 -3.15
N PRO A 73 -6.50 -28.39 -3.12
CA PRO A 73 -6.79 -29.83 -3.03
C PRO A 73 -6.38 -30.63 -4.28
N ASP A 74 -6.05 -29.95 -5.39
CA ASP A 74 -5.71 -30.54 -6.69
C ASP A 74 -4.34 -31.23 -6.74
N GLY A 75 -3.62 -31.27 -5.61
CA GLY A 75 -2.30 -31.91 -5.52
C GLY A 75 -1.16 -31.10 -6.16
N SER A 76 -1.43 -29.89 -6.68
CA SER A 76 -0.40 -29.00 -7.23
C SER A 76 0.60 -28.51 -6.17
N GLY A 77 0.21 -28.56 -4.90
CA GLY A 77 0.97 -27.96 -3.80
C GLY A 77 0.95 -26.43 -3.81
N GLU A 78 0.19 -25.80 -4.71
CA GLU A 78 0.09 -24.35 -4.76
C GLU A 78 -0.61 -23.81 -3.51
N VAL A 79 0.02 -22.79 -2.92
CA VAL A 79 -0.45 -22.10 -1.72
C VAL A 79 -1.11 -20.80 -2.15
N THR A 80 -2.40 -20.65 -1.88
CA THR A 80 -3.14 -19.40 -2.15
C THR A 80 -3.63 -18.77 -0.86
N ARG A 81 -3.85 -17.45 -0.87
CA ARG A 81 -4.46 -16.77 0.27
C ARG A 81 -5.88 -17.29 0.48
N HIS A 82 -6.24 -17.52 1.75
CA HIS A 82 -7.61 -17.93 2.09
C HIS A 82 -8.57 -16.75 2.08
N TYR A 83 -8.11 -15.59 2.56
CA TYR A 83 -8.90 -14.36 2.65
C TYR A 83 -8.40 -13.31 1.67
N ILE A 84 -9.34 -12.58 1.07
CA ILE A 84 -9.07 -11.43 0.22
C ILE A 84 -9.91 -10.23 0.63
N ASN A 85 -9.31 -9.04 0.64
CA ASN A 85 -10.04 -7.80 0.85
C ASN A 85 -10.57 -7.34 -0.50
N LEU A 86 -11.87 -7.52 -0.71
CA LEU A 86 -12.58 -7.03 -1.88
C LEU A 86 -13.04 -5.61 -1.56
N THR A 87 -12.69 -4.64 -2.40
CA THR A 87 -12.99 -3.21 -2.15
C THR A 87 -12.37 -2.67 -0.85
N PRO A 88 -11.06 -2.34 -0.85
CA PRO A 88 -10.39 -1.75 0.31
C PRO A 88 -10.89 -0.35 0.70
N SER A 89 -11.84 0.23 -0.03
CA SER A 89 -12.50 1.52 0.24
C SER A 89 -14.01 1.44 -0.04
N GLY A 90 -14.87 1.76 0.94
CA GLY A 90 -16.33 1.75 0.81
C GLY A 90 -17.07 1.20 2.04
N GLU A 91 -18.41 1.20 2.01
CA GLU A 91 -19.26 0.68 3.10
C GLU A 91 -19.25 -0.85 3.22
N GLU A 92 -18.91 -1.58 2.15
CA GLU A 92 -18.76 -3.05 2.13
C GLU A 92 -17.31 -3.51 2.42
N GLN A 93 -16.54 -2.75 3.21
CA GLN A 93 -15.16 -3.12 3.57
C GLN A 93 -15.12 -4.41 4.39
N GLY A 94 -14.41 -5.43 3.90
CA GLY A 94 -14.27 -6.71 4.61
C GLY A 94 -13.33 -7.70 3.94
N TYR A 95 -12.87 -8.68 4.73
CA TYR A 95 -12.17 -9.84 4.19
C TYR A 95 -13.18 -10.92 3.84
N HIS A 96 -13.10 -11.43 2.61
CA HIS A 96 -13.94 -12.51 2.10
C HIS A 96 -13.11 -13.76 1.86
N ILE A 97 -13.74 -14.93 1.92
CA ILE A 97 -13.09 -16.18 1.53
C ILE A 97 -12.87 -16.14 0.02
N LEU A 98 -11.62 -16.37 -0.42
CA LEU A 98 -11.26 -16.28 -1.83
C LEU A 98 -12.08 -17.23 -2.70
N ALA A 99 -12.36 -18.45 -2.22
CA ALA A 99 -13.17 -19.42 -2.96
C ALA A 99 -14.58 -18.88 -3.27
N GLU A 100 -15.23 -18.23 -2.31
CA GLU A 100 -16.56 -17.63 -2.50
C GLU A 100 -16.52 -16.44 -3.48
N VAL A 101 -15.44 -15.64 -3.43
CA VAL A 101 -15.22 -14.54 -4.37
C VAL A 101 -15.02 -15.05 -5.80
N LEU A 102 -14.33 -16.18 -5.97
CA LEU A 102 -14.07 -16.76 -7.30
C LEU A 102 -15.29 -17.46 -7.89
N ASP A 103 -16.20 -17.97 -7.06
CA ASP A 103 -17.44 -18.63 -7.48
C ASP A 103 -18.51 -17.61 -7.92
N ASP A 104 -18.49 -16.41 -7.34
CA ASP A 104 -19.37 -15.30 -7.72
C ASP A 104 -18.79 -14.50 -8.90
N LYS A 105 -19.51 -14.47 -10.03
CA LYS A 105 -19.08 -13.78 -11.24
C LYS A 105 -18.83 -12.28 -11.03
N GLU A 106 -19.71 -11.59 -10.31
CA GLU A 106 -19.60 -10.14 -10.09
C GLU A 106 -18.41 -9.82 -9.18
N ARG A 107 -18.26 -10.57 -8.09
CA ARG A 107 -17.13 -10.41 -7.15
C ARG A 107 -15.80 -10.76 -7.80
N ARG A 108 -15.76 -11.79 -8.66
CA ARG A 108 -14.58 -12.12 -9.45
C ARG A 108 -14.18 -11.01 -10.40
N VAL A 109 -15.13 -10.38 -11.09
CA VAL A 109 -14.87 -9.22 -11.96
C VAL A 109 -14.30 -8.06 -11.13
N LYS A 110 -14.91 -7.74 -9.98
CA LYS A 110 -14.38 -6.72 -9.05
C LYS A 110 -12.95 -7.02 -8.63
N LEU A 111 -12.64 -8.28 -8.31
CA LEU A 111 -11.30 -8.70 -7.93
C LEU A 111 -10.27 -8.52 -9.07
N LEU A 112 -10.64 -8.85 -10.31
CA LEU A 112 -9.76 -8.67 -11.47
C LEU A 112 -9.45 -7.19 -11.72
N LEU A 113 -10.47 -6.33 -11.71
CA LEU A 113 -10.32 -4.89 -11.87
C LEU A 113 -9.47 -4.28 -10.73
N GLN A 114 -9.70 -4.72 -9.50
CA GLN A 114 -8.88 -4.31 -8.35
C GLN A 114 -7.42 -4.74 -8.53
N SER A 115 -7.17 -6.00 -8.92
CA SER A 115 -5.82 -6.54 -9.10
C SER A 115 -5.05 -5.79 -10.19
N LYS A 116 -5.72 -5.41 -11.28
CA LYS A 116 -5.15 -4.56 -12.33
C LYS A 116 -4.70 -3.21 -11.77
N ARG A 117 -5.60 -2.51 -11.06
CA ARG A 117 -5.29 -1.19 -10.45
C ARG A 117 -4.14 -1.28 -9.45
N GLU A 118 -4.10 -2.34 -8.65
CA GLU A 118 -3.00 -2.59 -7.71
C GLU A 118 -1.66 -2.75 -8.45
N ALA A 119 -1.62 -3.51 -9.55
CA ALA A 119 -0.43 -3.68 -10.37
C ALA A 119 0.04 -2.38 -11.03
N GLU A 120 -0.89 -1.57 -11.55
CA GLU A 120 -0.60 -0.26 -12.15
C GLU A 120 -0.07 0.75 -11.12
N ASN A 121 -0.68 0.79 -9.93
CA ASN A 121 -0.24 1.64 -8.83
C ASN A 121 1.15 1.22 -8.31
N TRP A 122 1.39 -0.08 -8.21
CA TRP A 122 2.70 -0.62 -7.85
C TRP A 122 3.76 -0.20 -8.88
N LEU A 123 3.47 -0.36 -10.18
CA LEU A 123 4.39 0.02 -11.25
C LEU A 123 4.72 1.51 -11.19
N SER A 124 3.69 2.36 -11.04
CA SER A 124 3.86 3.82 -10.92
C SER A 124 4.75 4.19 -9.71
N SER A 125 4.52 3.55 -8.57
CA SER A 125 5.32 3.75 -7.35
C SER A 125 6.76 3.27 -7.52
N PHE A 126 6.96 2.15 -8.20
CA PHE A 126 8.28 1.59 -8.49
C PHE A 126 9.07 2.52 -9.43
N GLN A 127 8.43 3.02 -10.48
CA GLN A 127 9.02 3.98 -11.42
C GLN A 127 9.40 5.29 -10.73
N MET A 128 8.53 5.84 -9.88
CA MET A 128 8.85 7.04 -9.11
C MET A 128 10.07 6.84 -8.20
N LYS A 129 10.20 5.66 -7.58
CA LYS A 129 11.29 5.36 -6.65
C LYS A 129 12.62 5.04 -7.33
N TYR A 130 12.58 4.35 -8.47
CA TYR A 130 13.76 3.74 -9.10
C TYR A 130 14.02 4.20 -10.54
N GLY A 131 13.18 5.08 -11.11
CA GLY A 131 13.28 5.53 -12.50
C GLY A 131 14.56 6.27 -12.88
N GLN A 132 15.30 6.74 -11.88
CA GLN A 132 16.62 7.36 -12.06
C GLN A 132 17.77 6.36 -12.21
N LEU A 133 17.54 5.06 -11.96
CA LEU A 133 18.55 4.01 -12.09
C LEU A 133 18.59 3.52 -13.54
N SER A 134 19.61 3.92 -14.28
CA SER A 134 19.77 3.60 -15.71
C SER A 134 20.02 2.11 -15.97
N GLU A 135 20.43 1.36 -14.96
CA GLU A 135 20.63 -0.08 -14.99
C GLU A 135 19.31 -0.87 -15.06
N LEU A 136 18.18 -0.25 -14.73
CA LEU A 136 16.87 -0.89 -14.73
C LEU A 136 16.09 -0.57 -16.01
N ASP A 137 15.81 -1.59 -16.82
CA ASP A 137 14.85 -1.46 -17.93
C ASP A 137 13.41 -1.61 -17.42
N LEU A 138 12.80 -0.48 -17.06
CA LEU A 138 11.42 -0.43 -16.55
C LEU A 138 10.37 -0.75 -17.62
N SER A 139 10.72 -0.71 -18.91
CA SER A 139 9.79 -1.04 -19.99
C SER A 139 9.41 -2.53 -20.00
N ILE A 140 10.25 -3.40 -19.43
CA ILE A 140 9.95 -4.82 -19.26
C ILE A 140 8.77 -5.00 -18.30
N LEU A 141 8.75 -4.25 -17.20
CA LEU A 141 7.69 -4.32 -16.20
C LEU A 141 6.37 -3.76 -16.75
N GLU A 142 6.42 -2.65 -17.48
CA GLU A 142 5.25 -2.09 -18.18
C GLU A 142 4.61 -3.10 -19.14
N ARG A 143 5.42 -3.74 -19.98
CA ARG A 143 4.94 -4.77 -20.92
C ARG A 143 4.34 -5.96 -20.18
N ALA A 144 4.95 -6.39 -19.08
CA ALA A 144 4.44 -7.49 -18.27
C ALA A 144 3.05 -7.18 -17.69
N VAL A 145 2.87 -6.02 -17.06
CA VAL A 145 1.58 -5.60 -16.50
C VAL A 145 0.51 -5.52 -17.60
N LYS A 146 0.81 -4.83 -18.72
CA LYS A 146 -0.11 -4.73 -19.87
C LYS A 146 -0.52 -6.09 -20.42
N ARG A 147 0.45 -7.00 -20.62
CA ARG A 147 0.18 -8.34 -21.14
C ARG A 147 -0.67 -9.17 -20.18
N THR A 148 -0.39 -9.12 -18.88
CA THR A 148 -1.11 -9.90 -17.87
C THR A 148 -2.58 -9.49 -17.76
N PHE A 149 -2.89 -8.20 -17.93
CA PHE A 149 -4.25 -7.67 -17.75
C PHE A 149 -4.98 -7.30 -19.04
N ALA A 150 -4.43 -7.63 -20.22
CA ALA A 150 -5.03 -7.28 -21.51
C ALA A 150 -6.51 -7.74 -21.65
N GLY A 151 -6.85 -8.94 -21.17
CA GLY A 151 -8.23 -9.44 -21.22
C GLY A 151 -9.14 -8.90 -20.11
N VAL A 152 -8.62 -8.12 -19.16
CA VAL A 152 -9.42 -7.44 -18.12
C VAL A 152 -9.95 -6.10 -18.63
N ASP A 153 -9.30 -5.51 -19.63
CA ASP A 153 -9.72 -4.25 -20.27
C ASP A 153 -11.07 -4.40 -20.98
N ASP A 154 -11.40 -5.61 -21.44
CA ASP A 154 -12.65 -5.93 -22.14
C ASP A 154 -13.82 -6.28 -21.20
N ILE A 155 -13.63 -6.17 -19.87
CA ILE A 155 -14.62 -6.57 -18.86
C ILE A 155 -15.46 -5.37 -18.37
N GLU A 156 -15.09 -4.14 -18.71
CA GLU A 156 -15.89 -2.91 -18.44
C GLU A 156 -17.06 -2.75 -19.42
#